data_AF-A0A4R2TJY5-F1
#
_entry.id   AF-A0A4R2TJY5-F1
#
_cell.length_a   1.000
_cell.length_b   1.000
_cell.length_c   1.000
_cell.angle_alpha   90.00
_cell.angle_beta   90.00
_cell.angle_gamma   90.00
#
_symmetry.space_group_name_H-M   'P 1'
#
loop_
_entity.id
_entity.type
_entity.pdbx_description
1 polymer ?
#
loop_
_entity_poly.entity_id
_entity_poly.type
_entity_poly.pdbx_seq_one_letter_code
_entity_poly.pdbx_strand_id
1 'polypeptide(L)'
;MSIAIGFALLTVLPACTRPAEAPPAVISAPIVVKVKDTPPAELLGCADRPEGLPEDPALIAQIPTRIRAGIIRLARAFAANADHLDRLINWNTPAACPSPKG
;
A
#
# COMPACT_ATOMS: atom_id res chain seq x y z
N MET A 1 2.25 37.16 64.81
CA MET A 1 1.90 38.12 63.73
C MET A 1 3.05 38.13 62.75
N SER A 2 3.00 37.78 61.47
CA SER A 2 1.98 37.25 60.57
C SER A 2 2.75 36.54 59.43
N ILE A 3 2.33 35.34 59.04
CA ILE A 3 2.91 34.60 57.91
C ILE A 3 2.10 34.99 56.67
N ALA A 4 2.72 35.67 55.70
CA ALA A 4 2.10 35.95 54.41
C ALA A 4 2.34 34.75 53.48
N ILE A 5 1.34 33.87 53.40
CA ILE A 5 1.32 32.70 52.51
C ILE A 5 0.86 33.17 51.14
N GLY A 6 1.77 33.20 50.17
CA GLY A 6 1.45 33.41 48.75
C GLY A 6 0.71 32.19 48.20
N PHE A 7 -0.59 32.33 47.97
CA PHE A 7 -1.42 31.35 47.28
C PHE A 7 -1.03 31.31 45.79
N ALA A 8 -0.30 30.28 45.39
CA ALA A 8 -0.20 29.92 43.99
C ALA A 8 -1.57 29.38 43.55
N LEU A 9 -2.27 30.14 42.70
CA LEU A 9 -3.49 29.71 42.02
C LEU A 9 -3.21 28.45 41.20
N LEU A 10 -3.69 27.30 41.68
CA LEU A 10 -3.88 26.10 40.88
C LEU A 10 -5.17 26.28 40.06
N THR A 11 -5.03 26.62 38.78
CA THR A 11 -6.12 26.58 37.82
C THR A 11 -6.48 25.13 37.54
N VAL A 12 -7.61 24.68 38.11
CA VAL A 12 -8.20 23.38 37.76
C VAL A 12 -8.88 23.55 36.40
N LEU A 13 -8.30 22.99 35.34
CA LEU A 13 -9.02 22.88 34.07
C LEU A 13 -10.18 21.88 34.25
N PRO A 14 -11.42 22.21 33.84
CA PRO A 14 -12.48 21.23 33.79
C PRO A 14 -12.15 20.23 32.68
N ALA A 15 -11.60 19.08 33.06
CA ALA A 15 -11.50 17.95 32.16
C ALA A 15 -12.94 17.52 31.81
N CYS A 16 -13.30 17.59 30.53
CA CYS A 16 -14.53 17.01 30.01
C CYS A 16 -14.50 15.49 30.22
N THR A 17 -14.91 15.01 31.38
CA THR A 17 -15.21 13.60 31.60
C THR A 17 -16.46 13.27 30.79
N ARG A 18 -16.26 12.72 29.60
CA ARG A 18 -17.34 12.00 28.92
C ARG A 18 -17.76 10.83 29.82
N PRO A 19 -19.06 10.55 30.00
CA PRO A 19 -19.49 9.30 30.62
C PRO A 19 -18.73 8.15 29.96
N ALA A 20 -18.13 7.27 30.76
CA ALA A 20 -17.49 6.09 30.23
C ALA A 20 -18.56 5.31 29.45
N GLU A 21 -18.44 5.31 28.13
CA GLU A 21 -19.26 4.46 27.29
C GLU A 21 -19.01 3.02 27.74
N ALA A 22 -20.10 2.27 27.96
CA ALA A 22 -20.00 0.90 28.44
C ALA A 22 -19.02 0.15 27.51
N PRO A 23 -18.06 -0.62 28.06
CA PRO A 23 -17.14 -1.38 27.23
C PRO A 23 -17.95 -2.19 26.20
N PRO A 24 -17.52 -2.23 24.93
CA PRO A 24 -18.19 -3.06 23.94
C PRO A 24 -18.32 -4.48 24.49
N ALA A 25 -19.49 -5.09 24.31
CA ALA A 25 -19.76 -6.43 24.81
C ALA A 25 -18.61 -7.36 24.40
N VAL A 26 -18.02 -8.04 25.38
CA VAL A 26 -16.93 -8.98 25.15
C VAL A 26 -17.52 -10.16 24.38
N ILE A 27 -17.33 -10.17 23.06
CA ILE A 27 -17.65 -11.33 22.22
C ILE A 27 -16.62 -12.41 22.59
N SER A 28 -17.02 -13.36 23.42
CA SER A 28 -16.12 -14.39 23.97
C SER A 28 -15.67 -15.44 22.95
N ALA A 29 -16.27 -15.45 21.76
CA ALA A 29 -15.93 -16.37 20.68
C ALA A 29 -15.38 -15.59 19.48
N PRO A 30 -14.23 -15.99 18.91
CA PRO A 30 -13.75 -15.40 17.67
C PRO A 30 -14.79 -15.63 16.57
N ILE A 31 -15.21 -14.54 15.90
CA ILE A 31 -16.08 -14.63 14.74
C ILE A 31 -15.23 -15.12 13.57
N VAL A 32 -15.37 -16.41 13.22
CA VAL A 32 -14.73 -16.97 12.03
C VAL A 32 -15.64 -16.69 10.83
N VAL A 33 -15.33 -15.64 10.09
CA VAL A 33 -15.96 -15.37 8.80
C VAL A 33 -15.23 -16.19 7.73
N LYS A 34 -15.90 -17.18 7.15
CA LYS A 34 -15.41 -17.83 5.91
C LYS A 34 -15.56 -16.83 4.76
N VAL A 35 -14.48 -16.13 4.46
CA VAL A 35 -14.32 -15.44 3.19
C VAL A 35 -14.17 -16.52 2.11
N LYS A 36 -14.77 -16.34 0.92
CA LYS A 36 -14.55 -17.26 -0.20
C LYS A 36 -13.04 -17.40 -0.42
N ASP A 37 -12.51 -18.59 -0.16
CA ASP A 37 -11.07 -18.78 0.08
C ASP A 37 -10.19 -18.60 -1.16
N THR A 38 -10.75 -18.79 -2.36
CA THR A 38 -9.99 -18.72 -3.61
C THR A 38 -10.37 -17.47 -4.41
N PRO A 39 -9.42 -16.54 -4.62
CA PRO A 39 -9.60 -15.41 -5.53
C PRO A 39 -9.93 -15.86 -6.95
N PRO A 40 -10.57 -15.00 -7.76
CA PRO A 40 -10.65 -15.21 -9.20
C PRO A 40 -9.28 -15.52 -9.83
N ALA A 41 -9.26 -16.39 -10.84
CA ALA A 41 -8.01 -16.92 -11.40
C ALA A 41 -7.11 -15.84 -12.01
N GLU A 42 -7.70 -14.77 -12.54
CA GLU A 42 -6.99 -13.60 -13.07
C GLU A 42 -6.15 -12.86 -12.01
N LEU A 43 -6.50 -13.00 -10.73
CA LEU A 43 -5.73 -12.42 -9.61
C LEU A 43 -4.64 -13.36 -9.09
N LEU A 44 -4.54 -14.57 -9.63
CA LEU A 44 -3.54 -15.57 -9.26
C LEU A 44 -2.44 -15.73 -10.32
N GLY A 45 -2.57 -15.03 -11.45
CA GLY A 45 -1.57 -15.00 -12.52
C GLY A 45 -0.42 -14.04 -12.23
N CYS A 46 0.76 -14.38 -12.75
CA CYS A 46 1.89 -13.45 -12.79
C CYS A 46 1.61 -12.30 -13.76
N ALA A 47 2.36 -11.20 -13.61
CA ALA A 47 2.22 -10.06 -14.49
C ALA A 47 2.69 -10.37 -15.92
N ASP A 48 1.89 -9.97 -16.89
CA ASP A 48 2.24 -10.04 -18.30
C ASP A 48 3.41 -9.10 -18.63
N ARG A 49 4.36 -9.60 -19.42
CA ARG A 49 5.50 -8.86 -19.94
C ARG A 49 5.52 -8.99 -21.45
N PRO A 50 4.77 -8.14 -22.18
CA PRO A 50 4.78 -8.18 -23.63
C PRO A 50 6.17 -7.84 -24.17
N GLU A 51 6.46 -8.33 -25.36
CA GLU A 51 7.70 -8.00 -26.06
C GLU A 51 7.78 -6.48 -26.29
N GLY A 52 9.01 -5.94 -26.19
CA GLY A 52 9.26 -4.53 -26.36
C GLY A 52 9.09 -4.07 -27.81
N LEU A 53 9.41 -2.79 -28.05
CA LEU A 53 9.51 -2.30 -29.43
C LEU A 53 10.62 -3.06 -30.18
N PRO A 54 10.44 -3.35 -31.47
CA PRO A 54 11.45 -4.06 -32.26
C PRO A 54 12.77 -3.29 -32.30
N GLU A 55 13.86 -3.99 -32.01
CA GLU A 55 15.23 -3.46 -32.13
C GLU A 55 15.78 -3.72 -33.54
N ASP A 56 15.19 -3.05 -34.54
CA ASP A 56 15.66 -3.11 -35.92
C ASP A 56 16.36 -1.80 -36.31
N PRO A 57 17.67 -1.81 -36.62
CA PRO A 57 18.40 -0.62 -37.05
C PRO A 57 17.90 -0.05 -38.38
N ALA A 58 17.16 -0.81 -39.19
CA ALA A 58 16.51 -0.32 -40.40
C ALA A 58 15.20 0.46 -40.10
N LEU A 59 14.64 0.35 -38.90
CA LEU A 59 13.48 1.12 -38.48
C LEU A 59 13.91 2.50 -37.95
N ILE A 60 13.78 3.52 -38.80
CA ILE A 60 14.03 4.90 -38.39
C ILE A 60 12.76 5.49 -37.74
N ALA A 61 12.65 5.36 -36.43
CA ALA A 61 11.61 6.04 -35.65
C ALA A 61 12.15 7.37 -35.07
N GLN A 62 11.75 8.50 -35.66
CA GLN A 62 12.03 9.81 -35.06
C GLN A 62 10.96 10.16 -34.03
N ILE A 63 11.29 10.03 -32.75
CA ILE A 63 10.40 10.39 -31.65
C ILE A 63 10.90 11.71 -31.03
N PRO A 64 10.07 12.77 -31.00
CA PRO A 64 10.44 14.02 -30.33
C PRO A 64 10.81 13.78 -28.86
N THR A 65 11.84 14.46 -28.36
CA THR A 65 12.42 14.21 -27.02
C THR A 65 11.39 14.18 -25.90
N ARG A 66 10.40 15.09 -25.92
CA ARG A 66 9.33 15.13 -24.90
C ARG A 66 8.44 13.89 -24.95
N ILE A 67 8.13 13.40 -26.13
CA ILE A 67 7.33 12.19 -26.32
C ILE A 67 8.12 10.96 -25.88
N ARG A 68 9.40 10.87 -26.28
CA ARG A 68 10.30 9.80 -25.82
C ARG A 68 10.38 9.73 -24.29
N ALA A 69 10.52 10.89 -23.64
CA ALA A 69 10.52 10.96 -22.18
C ALA A 69 9.19 10.47 -21.57
N GLY A 70 8.05 10.81 -22.19
CA GLY A 70 6.74 10.31 -21.80
C GLY A 70 6.62 8.79 -21.89
N ILE A 71 7.04 8.21 -23.03
CA ILE A 71 7.02 6.76 -23.27
C ILE A 71 7.89 6.03 -22.24
N ILE A 72 9.10 6.53 -21.96
CA ILE A 72 9.99 5.94 -20.95
C ILE A 72 9.34 5.94 -19.57
N ARG A 73 8.68 7.05 -19.18
CA ARG A 73 7.98 7.11 -17.89
C ARG A 73 6.83 6.11 -17.82
N LEU A 74 6.07 5.97 -18.89
CA LEU A 74 4.97 5.00 -18.97
C LEU A 74 5.50 3.56 -18.85
N ALA A 75 6.54 3.21 -19.62
CA ALA A 75 7.15 1.89 -19.58
C ALA A 75 7.69 1.55 -18.18
N ARG A 76 8.33 2.50 -17.50
CA ARG A 76 8.80 2.32 -16.11
C ARG A 76 7.66 2.13 -15.12
N ALA A 77 6.57 2.89 -15.26
CA ALA A 77 5.41 2.73 -14.40
C ALA A 77 4.75 1.35 -14.59
N PHE A 78 4.66 0.87 -15.82
CA PHE A 78 4.17 -0.47 -16.12
C PHE A 78 5.06 -1.56 -15.49
N ALA A 79 6.38 -1.46 -15.67
CA ALA A 79 7.33 -2.39 -15.07
C ALA A 79 7.22 -2.44 -13.54
N ALA A 80 7.16 -1.27 -12.89
CA ALA A 80 7.01 -1.18 -11.44
C ALA A 80 5.69 -1.82 -10.94
N ASN A 81 4.61 -1.69 -11.71
CA ASN A 81 3.33 -2.32 -11.38
C ASN A 81 3.39 -3.84 -11.56
N ALA A 82 3.97 -4.32 -12.65
CA ALA A 82 4.18 -5.75 -12.90
C ALA A 82 5.00 -6.41 -11.77
N ASP A 83 6.10 -5.77 -11.37
CA ASP A 83 6.94 -6.25 -10.26
C ASP A 83 6.21 -6.22 -8.91
N HIS A 84 5.24 -5.32 -8.73
CA HIS A 84 4.44 -5.31 -7.52
C HIS A 84 3.46 -6.49 -7.47
N LEU A 85 2.82 -6.79 -8.59
CA LEU A 85 1.92 -7.93 -8.74
C LEU A 85 2.67 -9.25 -8.52
N ASP A 86 3.82 -9.44 -9.17
CA ASP A 86 4.62 -10.66 -8.98
C ASP A 86 5.07 -10.85 -7.54
N ARG A 87 5.42 -9.75 -6.85
CA ARG A 87 5.76 -9.82 -5.42
C ARG A 87 4.55 -10.19 -4.57
N LEU A 88 3.36 -9.71 -4.88
CA LEU A 88 2.14 -10.10 -4.19
C LEU A 88 1.83 -11.58 -4.39
N ILE A 89 1.94 -12.08 -5.62
CA ILE A 89 1.75 -13.51 -5.91
C ILE A 89 2.81 -14.35 -5.20
N ASN A 90 4.08 -13.96 -5.27
CA ASN A 90 5.16 -14.66 -4.58
C ASN A 90 5.05 -14.61 -3.04
N TRP A 91 4.42 -13.58 -2.48
CA TRP A 91 4.11 -13.53 -1.05
C TRP A 91 3.04 -14.56 -0.67
N ASN A 92 2.02 -14.73 -1.50
CA ASN A 92 0.96 -15.71 -1.29
C ASN A 92 1.38 -17.16 -1.63
N THR A 93 2.18 -17.32 -2.69
CA THR A 93 2.67 -18.60 -3.21
C THR A 93 4.14 -18.46 -3.59
N PRO A 94 5.07 -18.78 -2.67
CA PRO A 94 6.49 -18.58 -2.87
C PRO A 94 7.02 -19.17 -4.18
N ALA A 95 7.78 -18.36 -4.93
CA ALA A 95 8.43 -18.71 -6.20
C ALA A 95 7.48 -19.08 -7.36
N ALA A 96 6.20 -18.69 -7.31
CA ALA A 96 5.26 -18.88 -8.41
C ALA A 96 5.55 -17.97 -9.63
N CYS A 97 6.06 -16.76 -9.41
CA CYS A 97 6.35 -15.78 -10.45
C CYS A 97 7.85 -15.47 -10.58
N PRO A 98 8.32 -15.06 -11.78
CA PRO A 98 9.72 -14.65 -11.97
C PRO A 98 10.10 -13.51 -11.03
N SER A 99 11.27 -13.60 -10.41
CA SER A 99 11.85 -12.45 -9.70
C SER A 99 12.38 -11.42 -10.71
N PRO A 100 12.22 -10.11 -10.43
CA PRO A 100 12.82 -9.08 -11.25
C PRO A 100 14.32 -9.34 -11.40
N LYS A 101 14.81 -9.38 -12.64
CA LYS A 101 16.25 -9.27 -12.89
C LYS A 101 16.57 -7.78 -12.76
N GLY A 102 17.31 -7.42 -11.70
CA GLY A 102 17.73 -6.05 -11.43
C GLY A 102 18.58 -5.45 -12.54
#